data_AF-A0A4R5EST2-F1
#
_entry.id   AF-A0A4R5EST2-F1
#
_cell.length_a   1.000
_cell.length_b   1.000
_cell.length_c   1.000
_cell.angle_alpha   90.00
_cell.angle_beta   90.00
_cell.angle_gamma   90.00
#
_symmetry.space_group_name_H-M   'P 1'
#
loop_
_entity.id
_entity.type
_entity.pdbx_description
1 polymer ?
#
loop_
_entity_poly.entity_id
_entity_poly.type
_entity_poly.pdbx_seq_one_letter_code
_entity_poly.pdbx_strand_id
1 'polypeptide(L)'
;MAVLQRCAFRIAITLAIVGLAAPVVADEKFQKILMRVENEGTIREKVVEFTINPEVKDRLATMRSFVSERGLSQMTNSQIVSNREAMEKAAATEGWDTFNLGFGTGGAVGTVAENVLEMGGLKNVNSAMTNLGLFMTVWQVNIDLCSGDIQSAGRNAYKGILGYAIGTWGSSALQVGNVATFVIDVALQEFGKGAWLARTDAWRQVYTKYYREREANAEAGEYGVQPLWTESKEKKLERVKGQTEGGRTINEWKFLLDYYRQKAHSSAGFEALVQTEVQRYVGRFWDSDDFQVESRNIDSGSWGFGRGASLTVEIKENLEAEHRAKLMAVLVKKVFPEIARRQWYRSLEGVVRDLNDKTRLELNDVIRIDVGAFDLVAPAKIVLKKPNGGEWTGSLQPNKPRTLQITKLAMLKAGWPTEISLELPEGTQTRPLVPINDIAVISFGEPVTPMITVYDRKESAQSCTVTTILLNGERTVRTETRAAVTGDLDIASYPIGEPPNFSISLVMGDFNGDDWVAASPGAVGYGGSGFYFTAPRYEDIQRITACEGGLLVGGSLAKADCTVERRIDSEDAKGTRIETLCTSKITIEPKGVYATVGEQMKYIPLDGDVGKDLRNVLIQGMSKTQGNN
;
A
#
# COMPACT_ATOMS: atom_id res chain seq x y z
N MET A 1 -28.34 46.61 -6.76
CA MET A 1 -27.81 47.98 -6.60
C MET A 1 -27.74 48.30 -5.11
N ALA A 2 -26.51 48.47 -4.60
CA ALA A 2 -26.07 49.07 -3.33
C ALA A 2 -26.69 48.60 -1.99
N VAL A 3 -25.99 47.66 -1.33
CA VAL A 3 -25.43 47.76 0.06
C VAL A 3 -24.22 46.81 0.14
N LEU A 4 -23.09 47.09 -0.53
CA LEU A 4 -21.84 47.65 0.00
C LEU A 4 -21.58 47.59 1.54
N GLN A 5 -20.41 47.01 1.84
CA GLN A 5 -19.34 47.49 2.76
C GLN A 5 -19.33 47.10 4.25
N ARG A 6 -18.42 46.16 4.56
CA ARG A 6 -17.46 46.02 5.70
C ARG A 6 -17.31 44.51 5.95
N CYS A 7 -16.18 43.84 5.74
CA CYS A 7 -14.81 44.19 6.10
C CYS A 7 -13.80 43.69 5.05
N ALA A 8 -13.05 44.63 4.49
CA ALA A 8 -11.71 44.41 3.99
C ALA A 8 -10.76 45.19 4.91
N PHE A 9 -9.78 44.53 5.54
CA PHE A 9 -8.47 45.13 5.83
C PHE A 9 -7.43 44.08 6.32
N ARG A 10 -6.41 43.88 5.46
CA ARG A 10 -5.02 43.37 5.68
C ARG A 10 -4.87 41.89 6.05
N ILE A 11 -4.00 41.11 5.41
CA ILE A 11 -2.60 41.38 5.00
C ILE A 11 -2.30 40.84 3.59
N ALA A 12 -1.57 41.64 2.81
CA ALA A 12 -1.04 41.32 1.49
C ALA A 12 0.39 40.78 1.58
N ILE A 13 0.72 39.73 0.81
CA ILE A 13 2.05 39.56 0.17
C ILE A 13 1.83 39.03 -1.26
N THR A 14 1.95 39.98 -2.17
CA THR A 14 2.48 40.01 -3.54
C THR A 14 2.85 38.71 -4.26
N LEU A 15 2.36 38.64 -5.51
CA LEU A 15 2.94 37.93 -6.66
C LEU A 15 4.48 38.00 -6.74
N ALA A 16 5.09 36.83 -6.75
CA ALA A 16 6.35 36.45 -7.41
C ALA A 16 6.31 34.90 -7.39
N ILE A 17 6.36 34.11 -8.46
CA ILE A 17 7.28 34.06 -9.60
C ILE A 17 6.59 33.23 -10.71
N VAL A 18 6.32 33.85 -11.86
CA VAL A 18 6.38 33.20 -13.18
C VAL A 18 7.43 34.01 -13.95
N GLY A 19 8.61 33.43 -14.16
CA GLY A 19 9.70 34.08 -14.89
C GLY A 19 11.09 33.62 -14.46
N LEU A 20 11.61 32.62 -15.18
CA LEU A 20 13.03 32.34 -15.45
C LEU A 20 14.00 32.27 -14.25
N ALA A 21 14.08 31.07 -13.66
CA ALA A 21 15.38 30.48 -13.37
C ALA A 21 15.61 29.35 -14.38
N ALA A 22 16.82 29.27 -14.94
CA ALA A 22 17.31 28.11 -15.70
C ALA A 22 17.02 26.80 -14.95
N PRO A 23 16.96 25.63 -15.62
CA PRO A 23 16.53 24.40 -14.99
C PRO A 23 17.52 24.03 -13.89
N VAL A 24 17.13 24.26 -12.64
CA VAL A 24 17.51 23.30 -11.61
C VAL A 24 16.73 22.08 -12.03
N VAL A 25 17.42 21.18 -12.73
CA VAL A 25 16.94 19.84 -13.05
C VAL A 25 16.52 19.25 -11.72
N ALA A 26 15.23 19.34 -11.41
CA ALA A 26 14.63 18.53 -10.38
C ALA A 26 14.90 17.11 -10.87
N ASP A 27 15.93 16.48 -10.28
CA ASP A 27 16.31 15.09 -10.52
C ASP A 27 15.00 14.31 -10.61
N GLU A 28 14.64 13.87 -11.82
CA GLU A 28 13.35 13.23 -12.09
C GLU A 28 13.12 12.22 -10.99
N LYS A 29 12.13 12.48 -10.13
CA LYS A 29 11.96 11.85 -8.81
C LYS A 29 12.32 10.37 -8.91
N PHE A 30 13.50 10.00 -8.44
CA PHE A 30 14.08 8.68 -8.65
C PHE A 30 13.06 7.58 -8.33
N GLN A 31 12.51 6.95 -9.37
CA GLN A 31 11.47 5.95 -9.23
C GLN A 31 12.11 4.60 -8.93
N LYS A 32 11.82 4.03 -7.77
CA LYS A 32 12.38 2.74 -7.35
C LYS A 32 11.75 1.55 -8.07
N ILE A 33 10.47 1.67 -8.44
CA ILE A 33 9.70 0.66 -9.16
C ILE A 33 9.23 1.31 -10.45
N LEU A 34 9.49 0.65 -11.57
CA LEU A 34 9.01 1.03 -12.89
C LEU A 34 7.75 0.24 -13.19
N MET A 35 6.76 0.91 -13.77
CA MET A 35 5.54 0.30 -14.27
C MET A 35 5.61 0.31 -15.80
N ARG A 36 5.76 -0.87 -16.41
CA ARG A 36 5.74 -0.98 -17.87
C ARG A 36 4.29 -1.08 -18.33
N VAL A 37 3.89 -0.17 -19.22
CA VAL A 37 2.52 -0.14 -19.76
C VAL A 37 2.49 -0.44 -21.25
N GLU A 38 1.39 -1.03 -21.71
CA GLU A 38 1.05 -1.25 -23.11
C GLU A 38 -0.19 -0.44 -23.48
N ASN A 39 -0.30 -0.02 -24.75
CA ASN A 39 -1.41 0.79 -25.28
C ASN A 39 -1.60 2.13 -24.54
N GLU A 40 -0.51 2.80 -24.19
CA GLU A 40 -0.54 4.06 -23.44
C GLU A 40 -1.43 5.12 -24.09
N GLY A 41 -2.24 5.79 -23.28
CA GLY A 41 -3.17 6.84 -23.71
C GLY A 41 -4.49 6.34 -24.30
N THR A 42 -4.66 5.03 -24.47
CA THR A 42 -5.90 4.43 -24.99
C THR A 42 -6.80 3.90 -23.87
N ILE A 43 -8.07 3.60 -24.18
CA ILE A 43 -8.98 2.93 -23.23
C ILE A 43 -8.53 1.50 -22.85
N ARG A 44 -7.58 0.91 -23.58
CA ARG A 44 -7.04 -0.44 -23.34
C ARG A 44 -5.64 -0.41 -22.72
N GLU A 45 -5.25 0.71 -22.13
CA GLU A 45 -3.97 0.85 -21.47
C GLU A 45 -3.85 -0.13 -20.31
N LYS A 46 -2.81 -0.96 -20.29
CA LYS A 46 -2.67 -2.02 -19.29
C LYS A 46 -1.24 -2.09 -18.77
N VAL A 47 -1.08 -2.50 -17.51
CA VAL A 47 0.22 -2.81 -16.93
C VAL A 47 0.69 -4.16 -17.44
N VAL A 48 1.87 -4.19 -18.04
CA VAL A 48 2.52 -5.42 -18.48
C VAL A 48 3.24 -6.07 -17.30
N GLU A 49 4.04 -5.28 -16.60
CA GLU A 49 4.83 -5.72 -15.45
C GLU A 49 5.23 -4.53 -14.59
N PHE A 50 5.44 -4.80 -13.30
CA PHE A 50 6.22 -3.96 -12.41
C PHE A 50 7.63 -4.54 -12.30
N THR A 51 8.64 -3.67 -12.34
CA THR A 51 10.05 -4.07 -12.19
C THR A 51 10.78 -3.12 -11.25
N ILE A 52 11.84 -3.60 -10.59
CA ILE A 52 12.72 -2.71 -9.83
C ILE A 52 13.53 -1.90 -10.86
N ASN A 53 13.61 -0.59 -10.69
CA ASN A 53 14.44 0.24 -11.55
C ASN A 53 15.90 -0.25 -11.46
N PRO A 54 16.57 -0.60 -12.58
CA PRO A 54 17.93 -1.12 -12.55
C PRO A 54 18.92 -0.19 -11.85
N GLU A 55 18.71 1.13 -11.93
CA GLU A 55 19.54 2.14 -11.25
C GLU A 55 19.49 2.03 -9.72
N VAL A 56 18.45 1.40 -9.15
CA VAL A 56 18.37 1.15 -7.70
C VAL A 56 19.56 0.35 -7.24
N LYS A 57 19.97 -0.67 -8.01
CA LYS A 57 21.11 -1.51 -7.63
C LYS A 57 22.41 -0.71 -7.62
N ASP A 58 22.59 0.17 -8.60
CA ASP A 58 23.79 1.00 -8.74
C ASP A 58 23.85 2.11 -7.68
N ARG A 59 22.71 2.76 -7.40
CA ARG A 59 22.60 3.75 -6.30
C ARG A 59 22.79 3.10 -4.94
N LEU A 60 22.26 1.90 -4.73
CA LEU A 60 22.50 1.15 -3.49
C LEU A 60 23.98 0.80 -3.33
N ALA A 61 24.66 0.35 -4.39
CA ALA A 61 26.07 0.00 -4.35
C ALA A 61 26.95 1.19 -3.95
N THR A 62 26.54 2.41 -4.33
CA THR A 62 27.27 3.66 -4.04
C THR A 62 26.91 4.31 -2.71
N MET A 63 25.85 3.89 -2.01
CA MET A 63 25.57 4.34 -0.64
C MET A 63 26.70 3.88 0.31
N ARG A 64 27.59 4.81 0.68
CA ARG A 64 28.84 4.53 1.39
C ARG A 64 28.68 4.12 2.85
N SER A 65 27.60 4.48 3.54
CA SER A 65 27.18 3.93 4.84
C SER A 65 25.85 4.56 5.28
N PHE A 66 25.06 3.83 6.08
CA PHE A 66 23.88 4.40 6.77
C PHE A 66 24.26 5.17 8.04
N VAL A 67 25.49 4.99 8.53
CA VAL A 67 26.03 5.69 9.70
C VAL A 67 26.88 6.85 9.22
N SER A 68 26.60 8.05 9.71
CA SER A 68 27.36 9.25 9.34
C SER A 68 28.84 9.12 9.72
N GLU A 69 29.74 9.72 8.93
CA GLU A 69 31.17 9.78 9.29
C GLU A 69 31.40 10.43 10.66
N ARG A 70 30.50 11.33 11.07
CA ARG A 70 30.54 11.97 12.40
C ARG A 70 30.18 10.98 13.51
N GLY A 71 29.12 10.19 13.38
CA GLY A 71 28.77 9.13 14.35
C GLY A 71 29.90 8.11 14.45
N LEU A 72 30.48 7.72 13.31
CA LEU A 72 31.67 6.87 13.26
C LEU A 72 32.89 7.47 13.96
N SER A 73 33.14 8.77 13.75
CA SER A 73 34.25 9.48 14.38
C SER A 73 34.02 9.65 15.88
N GLN A 74 32.77 9.81 16.33
CA GLN A 74 32.42 9.86 17.76
C GLN A 74 32.61 8.50 18.44
N MET A 75 32.25 7.39 17.79
CA MET A 75 32.57 6.04 18.30
C MET A 75 34.09 5.80 18.35
N THR A 76 34.84 6.30 17.38
CA THR A 76 36.31 6.14 17.31
C THR A 76 37.04 7.06 18.30
N ASN A 77 36.58 8.29 18.49
CA ASN A 77 37.18 9.25 19.43
C ASN A 77 36.79 8.97 20.88
N SER A 78 35.60 8.43 21.15
CA SER A 78 35.22 7.93 22.48
C SER A 78 36.01 6.67 22.88
N GLN A 79 36.58 5.95 21.91
CA GLN A 79 37.54 4.86 22.13
C GLN A 79 38.86 5.33 22.78
N ILE A 80 39.20 6.62 22.65
CA ILE A 80 40.41 7.22 23.22
C ILE A 80 40.19 7.70 24.67
N VAL A 81 38.93 7.92 25.08
CA VAL A 81 38.57 8.46 26.41
C VAL A 81 37.76 7.41 27.15
N SER A 82 38.40 6.67 28.06
CA SER A 82 37.87 5.46 28.69
C SER A 82 36.52 5.65 29.42
N ASN A 83 35.40 5.41 28.73
CA ASN A 83 34.11 5.16 29.36
C ASN A 83 33.38 4.02 28.62
N ARG A 84 33.78 2.81 28.99
CA ARG A 84 33.46 1.52 28.35
C ARG A 84 31.96 1.20 28.28
N GLU A 85 31.20 1.46 29.34
CA GLU A 85 29.74 1.24 29.36
C GLU A 85 29.00 2.24 28.46
N ALA A 86 29.48 3.48 28.38
CA ALA A 86 28.89 4.49 27.50
C ALA A 86 29.16 4.16 26.01
N MET A 87 30.30 3.55 25.70
CA MET A 87 30.64 3.10 24.34
C MET A 87 29.77 1.92 23.88
N GLU A 88 29.61 0.88 24.70
CA GLU A 88 28.76 -0.26 24.38
C GLU A 88 27.31 0.19 24.21
N LYS A 89 26.82 1.05 25.12
CA LYS A 89 25.47 1.58 25.05
C LYS A 89 25.28 2.51 23.86
N ALA A 90 26.20 3.42 23.55
CA ALA A 90 26.05 4.34 22.43
C ALA A 90 26.17 3.64 21.07
N ALA A 91 27.15 2.75 20.88
CA ALA A 91 27.32 2.02 19.61
C ALA A 91 26.19 0.99 19.38
N ALA A 92 25.72 0.33 20.45
CA ALA A 92 24.56 -0.55 20.35
C ALA A 92 23.28 0.27 20.11
N THR A 93 23.04 1.35 20.86
CA THR A 93 21.82 2.16 20.72
C THR A 93 21.77 2.87 19.37
N GLU A 94 22.82 3.55 18.91
CA GLU A 94 22.82 4.27 17.62
C GLU A 94 22.81 3.30 16.42
N GLY A 95 23.54 2.19 16.53
CA GLY A 95 23.53 1.12 15.52
C GLY A 95 22.18 0.42 15.42
N TRP A 96 21.55 0.11 16.56
CA TRP A 96 20.24 -0.53 16.60
C TRP A 96 19.10 0.43 16.31
N ASP A 97 19.15 1.69 16.73
CA ASP A 97 18.13 2.68 16.43
C ASP A 97 18.12 3.01 14.95
N THR A 98 19.30 3.21 14.33
CA THR A 98 19.41 3.43 12.87
C THR A 98 18.95 2.20 12.09
N PHE A 99 19.27 1.00 12.58
CA PHE A 99 18.77 -0.25 12.01
C PHE A 99 17.23 -0.32 12.16
N ASN A 100 16.71 -0.18 13.38
CA ASN A 100 15.28 -0.27 13.72
C ASN A 100 14.44 0.83 13.07
N LEU A 101 14.97 2.03 12.84
CA LEU A 101 14.32 3.11 12.08
C LEU A 101 14.12 2.74 10.61
N GLY A 102 15.09 2.03 10.00
CA GLY A 102 14.91 1.41 8.68
C GLY A 102 13.92 0.24 8.67
N PHE A 103 13.54 -0.28 9.85
CA PHE A 103 12.73 -1.48 10.02
C PHE A 103 11.38 -1.28 10.73
N GLY A 104 11.01 -0.08 11.23
CA GLY A 104 9.94 -0.02 12.25
C GLY A 104 9.27 1.32 12.60
N THR A 105 8.97 2.23 11.67
CA THR A 105 8.09 3.38 11.96
C THR A 105 6.93 3.52 10.98
N GLY A 106 5.75 3.02 11.37
CA GLY A 106 4.50 3.39 10.70
C GLY A 106 4.06 4.79 11.14
N GLY A 107 3.92 5.73 10.20
CA GLY A 107 3.18 6.98 10.42
C GLY A 107 3.44 8.08 9.39
N ALA A 108 2.52 8.21 8.42
CA ALA A 108 1.97 9.45 7.82
C ALA A 108 1.56 9.21 6.35
N VAL A 109 0.25 9.28 6.12
CA VAL A 109 -0.50 8.98 4.87
C VAL A 109 -1.19 10.27 4.42
N GLY A 110 -1.05 10.68 3.16
CA GLY A 110 -1.91 11.74 2.61
C GLY A 110 -1.32 12.42 1.37
N THR A 111 -1.85 12.08 0.18
CA THR A 111 -2.10 12.99 -0.98
C THR A 111 -2.44 12.24 -2.28
N VAL A 112 -1.99 10.99 -2.49
CA VAL A 112 -2.38 10.19 -3.69
C VAL A 112 -3.60 9.30 -3.41
N ALA A 113 -3.78 8.89 -2.16
CA ALA A 113 -4.92 8.08 -1.73
C ALA A 113 -6.26 8.83 -1.88
N GLU A 114 -6.27 10.15 -1.71
CA GLU A 114 -7.51 10.95 -1.59
C GLU A 114 -8.35 10.96 -2.88
N ASN A 115 -7.76 10.89 -4.08
CA ASN A 115 -8.53 10.86 -5.34
C ASN A 115 -8.83 9.44 -5.86
N VAL A 116 -8.21 8.40 -5.31
CA VAL A 116 -8.34 7.00 -5.77
C VAL A 116 -9.28 6.18 -4.87
N LEU A 117 -9.50 6.65 -3.63
CA LEU A 117 -10.33 6.03 -2.60
C LEU A 117 -11.85 6.06 -2.89
N GLU A 118 -12.29 6.82 -3.90
CA GLU A 118 -13.70 7.19 -4.10
C GLU A 118 -14.55 6.19 -4.91
N MET A 119 -13.95 5.07 -5.36
CA MET A 119 -14.65 4.07 -6.18
C MET A 119 -14.57 2.67 -5.58
N GLY A 120 -15.74 2.05 -5.36
CA GLY A 120 -15.88 0.73 -4.73
C GLY A 120 -15.13 -0.42 -5.41
N GLY A 121 -14.71 -0.25 -6.68
CA GLY A 121 -13.96 -1.23 -7.47
C GLY A 121 -12.44 -1.28 -7.22
N LEU A 122 -11.87 -0.41 -6.37
CA LEU A 122 -10.42 -0.31 -6.10
C LEU A 122 -10.01 -0.58 -4.65
N LYS A 123 -10.88 -1.24 -3.87
CA LYS A 123 -10.65 -1.51 -2.44
C LYS A 123 -9.36 -2.31 -2.19
N ASN A 124 -8.94 -3.15 -3.14
CA ASN A 124 -7.74 -3.98 -3.01
C ASN A 124 -6.45 -3.24 -3.44
N VAL A 125 -6.50 -2.36 -4.46
CA VAL A 125 -5.38 -1.45 -4.81
C VAL A 125 -5.03 -0.53 -3.64
N ASN A 126 -6.03 -0.03 -2.92
CA ASN A 126 -5.83 0.90 -1.81
C ASN A 126 -5.04 0.28 -0.64
N SER A 127 -5.27 -1.00 -0.33
CA SER A 127 -4.51 -1.70 0.72
C SER A 127 -3.04 -1.91 0.34
N ALA A 128 -2.73 -2.06 -0.96
CA ALA A 128 -1.37 -2.20 -1.45
C ALA A 128 -0.63 -0.84 -1.50
N MET A 129 -1.30 0.23 -1.94
CA MET A 129 -0.76 1.59 -2.00
C MET A 129 -0.53 2.20 -0.61
N THR A 130 -1.38 1.87 0.36
CA THR A 130 -1.23 2.33 1.76
C THR A 130 0.07 1.82 2.39
N ASN A 131 0.43 0.57 2.12
CA ASN A 131 1.70 -0.01 2.61
C ASN A 131 2.94 0.56 1.90
N LEU A 132 2.79 0.95 0.62
CA LEU A 132 3.85 1.59 -0.17
C LEU A 132 4.11 3.05 0.26
N GLY A 133 3.04 3.81 0.50
CA GLY A 133 3.14 5.19 1.00
C GLY A 133 3.79 5.26 2.38
N LEU A 134 3.42 4.34 3.27
CA LEU A 134 4.00 4.23 4.62
C LEU A 134 5.51 3.98 4.61
N PHE A 135 5.97 3.09 3.73
CA PHE A 135 7.39 2.77 3.56
C PHE A 135 8.20 3.93 2.95
N MET A 136 7.57 4.72 2.07
CA MET A 136 8.22 5.84 1.39
C MET A 136 8.38 7.08 2.27
N THR A 137 7.44 7.37 3.16
CA THR A 137 7.53 8.50 4.10
C THR A 137 8.67 8.33 5.11
N VAL A 138 8.87 7.13 5.62
CA VAL A 138 9.99 6.78 6.53
C VAL A 138 11.35 6.92 5.87
N TRP A 139 11.40 6.57 4.57
CA TRP A 139 12.62 6.66 3.77
C TRP A 139 12.94 8.10 3.36
N GLN A 140 11.93 8.92 3.04
CA GLN A 140 12.12 10.35 2.75
C GLN A 140 12.60 11.12 3.97
N VAL A 141 12.05 10.86 5.17
CA VAL A 141 12.55 11.45 6.43
C VAL A 141 14.04 11.13 6.65
N ASN A 142 14.49 9.92 6.28
CA ASN A 142 15.91 9.55 6.36
C ASN A 142 16.77 10.22 5.28
N ILE A 143 16.28 10.39 4.05
CA ILE A 143 16.99 11.13 3.00
C ILE A 143 17.12 12.61 3.35
N ASP A 144 16.07 13.23 3.90
CA ASP A 144 16.05 14.66 4.26
C ASP A 144 16.96 14.96 5.47
N LEU A 145 17.08 14.00 6.40
CA LEU A 145 18.09 14.03 7.47
C LEU A 145 19.53 13.87 6.94
N CYS A 146 19.73 13.11 5.87
CA CYS A 146 21.03 12.92 5.23
C CYS A 146 21.42 14.05 4.25
N SER A 147 20.45 14.82 3.72
CA SER A 147 20.70 15.94 2.80
C SER A 147 20.93 17.29 3.49
N GLY A 148 20.73 17.35 4.82
CA GLY A 148 21.06 18.53 5.64
C GLY A 148 19.91 19.54 5.83
N ASP A 149 18.67 19.19 5.51
CA ASP A 149 17.50 20.05 5.76
C ASP A 149 16.88 19.78 7.14
N ILE A 150 17.52 20.32 8.17
CA ILE A 150 17.28 20.00 9.59
C ILE A 150 16.03 20.70 10.16
N GLN A 151 15.45 21.69 9.46
CA GLN A 151 14.34 22.48 10.03
C GLN A 151 12.97 21.77 9.99
N SER A 152 12.76 20.83 9.07
CA SER A 152 11.51 20.07 8.95
C SER A 152 11.51 18.76 9.77
N ALA A 153 12.68 18.13 9.95
CA ALA A 153 12.79 16.83 10.62
C ALA A 153 12.93 16.89 12.16
N GLY A 154 13.48 17.97 12.72
CA GLY A 154 13.91 17.99 14.13
C GLY A 154 12.85 18.33 15.18
N ARG A 155 11.78 19.05 14.83
CA ARG A 155 10.97 19.75 15.86
C ARG A 155 9.89 18.91 16.55
N ASN A 156 9.45 17.80 15.96
CA ASN A 156 8.43 16.92 16.58
C ASN A 156 8.99 15.60 17.13
N ALA A 157 10.18 15.15 16.69
CA ALA A 157 10.83 13.96 17.25
C ALA A 157 11.57 14.25 18.58
N TYR A 158 12.10 15.46 18.76
CA TYR A 158 12.90 15.82 19.94
C TYR A 158 12.08 16.00 21.23
N LYS A 159 10.81 16.43 21.14
CA LYS A 159 9.94 16.62 22.32
C LYS A 159 9.36 15.31 22.89
N GLY A 160 9.30 14.24 22.11
CA GLY A 160 8.81 12.93 22.57
C GLY A 160 9.84 12.13 23.36
N ILE A 161 11.13 12.33 23.09
CA ILE A 161 12.22 11.49 23.63
C ILE A 161 12.82 12.08 24.93
N LEU A 162 12.81 13.40 25.10
CA LEU A 162 13.34 14.06 26.30
C LEU A 162 12.40 14.04 27.52
N GLY A 163 11.11 13.77 27.32
CA GLY A 163 10.13 13.66 28.41
C GLY A 163 10.19 12.33 29.18
N TYR A 164 10.80 11.29 28.60
CA TYR A 164 10.87 9.95 29.20
C TYR A 164 12.24 9.66 29.87
N ALA A 165 13.28 10.43 29.56
CA ALA A 165 14.65 10.17 30.04
C ALA A 165 15.06 10.94 31.32
N ILE A 166 14.22 11.84 31.84
CA ILE A 166 14.51 12.60 33.09
C ILE A 166 13.84 11.96 34.32
N GLY A 167 13.03 10.91 34.14
CA GLY A 167 12.17 10.37 35.19
C GLY A 167 12.77 9.30 36.11
N THR A 168 13.92 8.67 35.79
CA THR A 168 14.21 7.37 36.43
C THR A 168 15.49 7.26 37.24
N TRP A 169 16.56 8.05 37.02
CA TRP A 169 17.78 7.85 37.83
C TRP A 169 18.56 9.15 38.09
N GLY A 170 18.33 9.70 39.27
CA GLY A 170 19.19 10.68 39.93
C GLY A 170 19.99 10.03 41.08
N SER A 171 21.21 10.56 41.27
CA SER A 171 22.06 10.57 42.47
C SER A 171 22.44 9.26 43.16
N SER A 172 23.74 8.90 43.10
CA SER A 172 24.61 8.61 44.28
C SER A 172 25.90 7.91 43.86
N ALA A 173 26.95 8.68 43.51
CA ALA A 173 28.35 8.21 43.53
C ALA A 173 29.32 9.36 43.22
N LEU A 174 29.24 10.45 43.97
CA LEU A 174 30.23 11.53 43.94
C LEU A 174 30.41 12.01 45.36
N GLN A 175 31.40 11.46 46.07
CA GLN A 175 32.25 12.14 47.05
C GLN A 175 33.12 11.15 47.85
N VAL A 176 34.42 11.46 47.91
CA VAL A 176 35.28 11.62 49.11
C VAL A 176 36.68 11.02 48.90
N GLY A 177 37.70 11.88 49.05
CA GLY A 177 39.08 11.52 49.36
C GLY A 177 39.53 12.12 50.71
N ASN A 178 40.52 11.47 51.35
CA ASN A 178 41.52 11.95 52.34
C ASN A 178 42.24 10.68 52.89
N VAL A 179 43.49 10.34 52.58
CA VAL A 179 44.82 10.99 52.72
C VAL A 179 45.35 11.10 54.16
N ALA A 180 45.69 9.94 54.76
CA ALA A 180 46.85 9.79 55.69
C ALA A 180 47.27 8.32 55.95
N THR A 181 46.42 7.33 55.68
CA THR A 181 46.80 5.91 55.39
C THR A 181 47.16 5.69 53.91
N PHE A 182 47.01 6.75 53.12
CA PHE A 182 46.99 6.79 51.67
C PHE A 182 48.35 6.54 51.02
N VAL A 183 49.50 6.79 51.65
CA VAL A 183 50.79 6.63 50.93
C VAL A 183 51.22 5.17 50.83
N ILE A 184 50.89 4.31 51.81
CA ILE A 184 51.18 2.86 51.75
C ILE A 184 50.05 2.11 51.03
N ASP A 185 48.78 2.51 51.21
CA ASP A 185 47.66 1.95 50.45
C ASP A 185 47.67 2.39 48.98
N VAL A 186 48.07 3.62 48.64
CA VAL A 186 48.27 4.06 47.25
C VAL A 186 49.53 3.46 46.67
N ALA A 187 50.60 3.22 47.43
CA ALA A 187 51.75 2.48 46.88
C ALA A 187 51.40 1.01 46.60
N LEU A 188 50.61 0.34 47.46
CA LEU A 188 50.14 -1.03 47.24
C LEU A 188 49.00 -1.12 46.21
N GLN A 189 48.12 -0.12 46.12
CA GLN A 189 47.11 -0.01 45.08
C GLN A 189 47.69 0.43 43.74
N GLU A 190 48.70 1.30 43.67
CA GLU A 190 49.38 1.69 42.42
C GLU A 190 50.37 0.62 41.98
N PHE A 191 51.02 -0.09 42.89
CA PHE A 191 51.77 -1.32 42.55
C PHE A 191 50.82 -2.45 42.15
N GLY A 192 49.69 -2.60 42.84
CA GLY A 192 48.62 -3.56 42.52
C GLY A 192 47.97 -3.26 41.18
N LYS A 193 47.63 -1.99 40.90
CA LYS A 193 47.13 -1.49 39.61
C LYS A 193 48.22 -1.57 38.55
N GLY A 194 49.47 -1.25 38.85
CA GLY A 194 50.59 -1.35 37.93
C GLY A 194 50.89 -2.79 37.54
N ALA A 195 50.90 -3.72 38.50
CA ALA A 195 51.03 -5.14 38.27
C ALA A 195 49.80 -5.73 37.55
N TRP A 196 48.59 -5.27 37.90
CA TRP A 196 47.36 -5.63 37.21
C TRP A 196 47.33 -5.13 35.77
N LEU A 197 47.74 -3.87 35.52
CA LEU A 197 47.82 -3.26 34.21
C LEU A 197 48.91 -3.94 33.38
N ALA A 198 50.08 -4.26 33.95
CA ALA A 198 51.13 -5.00 33.27
C ALA A 198 50.68 -6.42 32.90
N ARG A 199 49.95 -7.12 33.78
CA ARG A 199 49.35 -8.44 33.48
C ARG A 199 48.27 -8.34 32.41
N THR A 200 47.36 -7.37 32.55
CA THR A 200 46.30 -7.11 31.58
C THR A 200 46.90 -6.75 30.22
N ASP A 201 48.00 -5.99 30.19
CA ASP A 201 48.66 -5.61 28.95
C ASP A 201 49.38 -6.78 28.27
N ALA A 202 50.06 -7.65 29.03
CA ALA A 202 50.65 -8.88 28.50
C ALA A 202 49.58 -9.79 27.87
N TRP A 203 48.46 -10.00 28.57
CA TRP A 203 47.33 -10.75 28.02
C TRP A 203 46.67 -10.03 26.84
N ARG A 204 46.53 -8.69 26.88
CA ARG A 204 46.00 -7.88 25.77
C ARG A 204 46.85 -8.02 24.52
N GLN A 205 48.18 -8.03 24.65
CA GLN A 205 49.11 -8.20 23.52
C GLN A 205 48.94 -9.57 22.87
N VAL A 206 48.92 -10.65 23.66
CA VAL A 206 48.70 -12.02 23.15
C VAL A 206 47.32 -12.18 22.52
N TYR A 207 46.28 -11.69 23.20
CA TYR A 207 44.91 -11.73 22.74
C TYR A 207 44.76 -10.94 21.41
N THR A 208 45.34 -9.75 21.34
CA THR A 208 45.31 -8.91 20.12
C THR A 208 46.12 -9.55 19.00
N LYS A 209 47.27 -10.16 19.30
CA LYS A 209 48.11 -10.89 18.33
C LYS A 209 47.35 -12.05 17.69
N TYR A 210 46.67 -12.87 18.50
CA TYR A 210 45.86 -14.00 18.02
C TYR A 210 44.83 -13.56 16.96
N TYR A 211 44.01 -12.56 17.28
CA TYR A 211 43.01 -12.07 16.33
C TYR A 211 43.63 -11.31 15.17
N ARG A 212 44.65 -10.47 15.38
CA ARG A 212 45.28 -9.68 14.32
C ARG A 212 45.96 -10.55 13.27
N GLU A 213 46.75 -11.54 13.69
CA GLU A 213 47.44 -12.44 12.75
C GLU A 213 46.44 -13.30 12.00
N ARG A 214 45.41 -13.82 12.67
CA ARG A 214 44.40 -14.66 12.02
C ARG A 214 43.45 -13.85 11.13
N GLU A 215 43.07 -12.64 11.51
CA GLU A 215 42.28 -11.73 10.65
C GLU A 215 43.10 -11.27 9.44
N ALA A 216 44.38 -10.92 9.62
CA ALA A 216 45.28 -10.59 8.51
C ALA A 216 45.49 -11.79 7.58
N ASN A 217 45.60 -13.01 8.12
CA ASN A 217 45.69 -14.23 7.33
C ASN A 217 44.38 -14.55 6.60
N ALA A 218 43.24 -14.28 7.23
CA ALA A 218 41.93 -14.45 6.61
C ALA A 218 41.72 -13.41 5.47
N GLU A 219 42.13 -12.15 5.68
CA GLU A 219 42.14 -11.11 4.66
C GLU A 219 43.14 -11.43 3.52
N ALA A 220 44.37 -11.89 3.84
CA ALA A 220 45.37 -12.27 2.85
C ALA A 220 44.96 -13.50 2.02
N GLY A 221 44.31 -14.48 2.66
CA GLY A 221 43.72 -15.65 2.01
C GLY A 221 42.56 -15.31 1.07
N GLU A 222 41.91 -14.16 1.27
CA GLU A 222 40.83 -13.66 0.42
C GLU A 222 41.33 -12.96 -0.85
N TYR A 223 42.55 -12.41 -0.84
CA TYR A 223 43.23 -11.87 -2.04
C TYR A 223 43.93 -12.96 -2.86
N GLY A 224 44.15 -14.14 -2.29
CA GLY A 224 44.53 -15.35 -3.03
C GLY A 224 43.28 -15.95 -3.69
N VAL A 225 43.23 -15.94 -5.01
CA VAL A 225 42.12 -16.43 -5.85
C VAL A 225 41.69 -17.86 -5.46
N GLN A 226 40.79 -18.01 -4.49
CA GLN A 226 39.98 -19.21 -4.35
C GLN A 226 38.68 -19.00 -5.14
N PRO A 227 38.34 -19.87 -6.10
CA PRO A 227 37.13 -19.74 -6.88
C PRO A 227 35.91 -19.87 -5.95
N LEU A 228 35.22 -18.75 -5.73
CA LEU A 228 34.02 -18.57 -4.90
C LEU A 228 32.77 -19.36 -5.36
N TRP A 229 32.89 -20.37 -6.21
CA TRP A 229 31.79 -20.85 -7.06
C TRP A 229 31.47 -22.35 -7.00
N THR A 230 31.95 -23.12 -6.02
CA THR A 230 31.63 -24.58 -5.97
C THR A 230 31.08 -25.10 -4.65
N GLU A 231 31.16 -24.36 -3.54
CA GLU A 231 30.54 -24.79 -2.28
C GLU A 231 29.08 -24.33 -2.18
N SER A 232 28.18 -25.23 -1.77
CA SER A 232 26.80 -24.87 -1.48
C SER A 232 26.72 -23.91 -0.30
N LYS A 233 25.62 -23.15 -0.20
CA LYS A 233 25.41 -22.21 0.91
C LYS A 233 25.44 -22.94 2.26
N GLU A 234 24.93 -24.16 2.30
CA GLU A 234 24.88 -25.02 3.49
C GLU A 234 26.29 -25.41 3.93
N LYS A 235 27.14 -25.87 3.00
CA LYS A 235 28.53 -26.24 3.29
C LYS A 235 29.35 -25.03 3.73
N LYS A 236 29.13 -23.86 3.11
CA LYS A 236 29.75 -22.60 3.53
C LYS A 236 29.32 -22.21 4.94
N LEU A 237 28.03 -22.36 5.27
CA LEU A 237 27.51 -22.07 6.60
C LEU A 237 28.08 -23.01 7.65
N GLU A 238 28.14 -24.31 7.38
CA GLU A 238 28.74 -25.31 8.25
C GLU A 238 30.22 -24.99 8.50
N ARG A 239 30.99 -24.65 7.45
CA ARG A 239 32.38 -24.22 7.61
C ARG A 239 32.48 -22.98 8.50
N VAL A 240 31.73 -21.91 8.20
CA VAL A 240 31.83 -20.64 8.93
C VAL A 240 31.35 -20.74 10.39
N LYS A 241 30.34 -21.58 10.65
CA LYS A 241 29.86 -21.87 12.01
C LYS A 241 30.80 -22.82 12.77
N GLY A 242 31.33 -23.82 12.07
CA GLY A 242 32.19 -24.88 12.61
C GLY A 242 33.65 -24.51 12.75
N GLN A 243 34.08 -23.35 12.23
CA GLN A 243 35.39 -22.77 12.52
C GLN A 243 35.56 -22.62 14.04
N THR A 244 36.38 -23.47 14.64
CA THR A 244 36.78 -23.38 16.06
C THR A 244 38.02 -22.52 16.23
N GLU A 245 38.81 -22.36 15.16
CA GLU A 245 40.04 -21.59 15.15
C GLU A 245 40.05 -20.52 14.07
N GLY A 246 40.83 -19.47 14.31
CA GLY A 246 41.09 -18.39 13.37
C GLY A 246 40.04 -17.27 13.35
N GLY A 247 40.43 -16.19 12.70
CA GLY A 247 39.63 -14.98 12.52
C GLY A 247 38.63 -15.18 11.38
N ARG A 248 37.54 -14.43 11.41
CA ARG A 248 36.49 -14.48 10.39
C ARG A 248 36.61 -13.27 9.47
N THR A 249 36.58 -13.49 8.15
CA THR A 249 36.63 -12.38 7.20
C THR A 249 35.36 -11.54 7.25
N ILE A 250 35.42 -10.30 6.76
CA ILE A 250 34.24 -9.44 6.61
C ILE A 250 33.16 -10.11 5.74
N ASN A 251 33.55 -10.86 4.70
CA ASN A 251 32.59 -11.54 3.84
C ASN A 251 31.96 -12.78 4.50
N GLU A 252 32.70 -13.49 5.35
CA GLU A 252 32.13 -14.55 6.19
C GLU A 252 31.16 -13.99 7.24
N TRP A 253 31.50 -12.86 7.87
CA TRP A 253 30.57 -12.15 8.76
C TRP A 253 29.30 -11.70 8.03
N LYS A 254 29.43 -11.10 6.84
CA LYS A 254 28.27 -10.75 6.00
C LYS A 254 27.41 -11.95 5.67
N PHE A 255 28.03 -13.06 5.27
CA PHE A 255 27.31 -14.28 4.93
C PHE A 255 26.55 -14.85 6.13
N LEU A 256 27.21 -15.00 7.28
CA LEU A 256 26.63 -15.58 8.48
C LEU A 256 25.50 -14.72 9.05
N LEU A 257 25.73 -13.41 9.15
CA LEU A 257 24.73 -12.51 9.70
C LEU A 257 23.55 -12.29 8.75
N ASP A 258 23.76 -12.32 7.42
CA ASP A 258 22.66 -12.35 6.44
C ASP A 258 21.82 -13.64 6.58
N TYR A 259 22.47 -14.79 6.84
CA TYR A 259 21.77 -16.03 7.15
C TYR A 259 20.94 -15.91 8.44
N TYR A 260 21.51 -15.39 9.53
CA TYR A 260 20.76 -15.17 10.77
C TYR A 260 19.60 -14.22 10.57
N ARG A 261 19.77 -13.16 9.76
CA ARG A 261 18.70 -12.22 9.44
C ARG A 261 17.52 -12.89 8.73
N GLN A 262 17.80 -13.81 7.80
CA GLN A 262 16.76 -14.55 7.08
C GLN A 262 16.02 -15.56 7.96
N LYS A 263 16.68 -16.09 8.99
CA LYS A 263 16.07 -17.03 9.94
C LYS A 263 15.38 -16.35 11.12
N ALA A 264 15.77 -15.12 11.45
CA ALA A 264 15.15 -14.35 12.52
C ALA A 264 13.75 -13.90 12.12
N HIS A 265 12.77 -14.23 12.97
CA HIS A 265 11.37 -13.80 12.80
C HIS A 265 11.13 -12.36 13.26
N SER A 266 12.06 -11.77 14.01
CA SER A 266 11.96 -10.42 14.57
C SER A 266 13.32 -9.73 14.68
N SER A 267 13.32 -8.40 14.85
CA SER A 267 14.56 -7.63 15.07
C SER A 267 15.28 -8.08 16.33
N ALA A 268 14.55 -8.23 17.45
CA ALA A 268 15.10 -8.73 18.71
C ALA A 268 15.68 -10.16 18.59
N GLY A 269 15.04 -11.03 17.82
CA GLY A 269 15.57 -12.37 17.54
C GLY A 269 16.86 -12.33 16.73
N PHE A 270 16.97 -11.41 15.77
CA PHE A 270 18.22 -11.20 15.03
C PHE A 270 19.33 -10.65 15.93
N GLU A 271 19.03 -9.65 16.75
CA GLU A 271 19.97 -9.09 17.73
C GLU A 271 20.52 -10.17 18.67
N ALA A 272 19.65 -11.01 19.24
CA ALA A 272 20.08 -12.10 20.12
C ALA A 272 21.02 -13.09 19.41
N LEU A 273 20.75 -13.42 18.14
CA LEU A 273 21.61 -14.29 17.32
C LEU A 273 22.97 -13.64 17.05
N VAL A 274 23.00 -12.34 16.74
CA VAL A 274 24.23 -11.57 16.54
C VAL A 274 25.05 -11.55 17.83
N GLN A 275 24.44 -11.16 18.96
CA GLN A 275 25.12 -11.07 20.26
C GLN A 275 25.69 -12.43 20.68
N THR A 276 24.91 -13.50 20.52
CA THR A 276 25.36 -14.88 20.82
C THR A 276 26.54 -15.30 19.95
N GLU A 277 26.51 -14.98 18.66
CA GLU A 277 27.59 -15.33 17.73
C GLU A 277 28.86 -14.53 18.01
N VAL A 278 28.73 -13.24 18.28
CA VAL A 278 29.86 -12.38 18.66
C VAL A 278 30.46 -12.89 19.98
N GLN A 279 29.63 -13.23 20.97
CA GLN A 279 30.12 -13.78 22.24
C GLN A 279 30.87 -15.09 22.03
N ARG A 280 30.31 -16.00 21.23
CA ARG A 280 30.99 -17.26 20.87
C ARG A 280 32.33 -16.99 20.18
N TYR A 281 32.38 -16.06 19.22
CA TYR A 281 33.60 -15.74 18.47
C TYR A 281 34.71 -15.17 19.37
N VAL A 282 34.36 -14.25 20.27
CA VAL A 282 35.26 -13.65 21.26
C VAL A 282 35.77 -14.71 22.26
N GLY A 283 34.92 -15.68 22.61
CA GLY A 283 35.31 -16.78 23.51
C GLY A 283 36.34 -17.76 22.92
N ARG A 284 36.45 -17.86 21.59
CA ARG A 284 37.28 -18.88 20.91
C ARG A 284 38.75 -18.85 21.31
N PHE A 285 39.29 -17.67 21.61
CA PHE A 285 40.70 -17.55 22.03
C PHE A 285 40.99 -18.46 23.23
N TRP A 286 40.11 -18.49 24.22
CA TRP A 286 40.32 -19.24 25.46
C TRP A 286 40.27 -20.76 25.29
N ASP A 287 39.56 -21.23 24.25
CA ASP A 287 39.44 -22.64 23.91
C ASP A 287 40.48 -23.07 22.85
N SER A 288 41.37 -22.17 22.42
CA SER A 288 42.36 -22.43 21.38
C SER A 288 43.66 -23.05 21.92
N ASP A 289 44.32 -23.85 21.08
CA ASP A 289 45.67 -24.36 21.36
C ASP A 289 46.70 -23.23 21.52
N ASP A 290 46.50 -22.12 20.79
CA ASP A 290 47.34 -20.91 20.88
C ASP A 290 47.30 -20.30 22.29
N PHE A 291 46.14 -20.30 22.96
CA PHE A 291 46.04 -19.89 24.37
C PHE A 291 46.85 -20.81 25.29
N GLN A 292 46.85 -22.13 25.05
CA GLN A 292 47.64 -23.08 25.84
C GLN A 292 49.15 -22.90 25.64
N VAL A 293 49.59 -22.46 24.46
CA VAL A 293 51.00 -22.17 24.19
C VAL A 293 51.41 -20.83 24.79
N GLU A 294 50.64 -19.78 24.57
CA GLU A 294 51.00 -18.43 24.99
C GLU A 294 50.81 -18.22 26.50
N SER A 295 49.85 -18.90 27.14
CA SER A 295 49.74 -18.93 28.61
C SER A 295 51.01 -19.47 29.27
N ARG A 296 51.61 -20.52 28.70
CA ARG A 296 52.90 -21.08 29.16
C ARG A 296 54.05 -20.08 28.98
N ASN A 297 54.05 -19.30 27.90
CA ASN A 297 55.07 -18.27 27.66
C ASN A 297 54.96 -17.11 28.66
N ILE A 298 53.74 -16.61 28.93
CA ILE A 298 53.49 -15.55 29.92
C ILE A 298 53.90 -16.01 31.33
N ASP A 299 53.57 -17.26 31.70
CA ASP A 299 53.89 -17.84 33.00
C ASP A 299 55.40 -18.15 33.20
N SER A 300 56.19 -18.16 32.12
CA SER A 300 57.63 -18.41 32.17
C SER A 300 58.50 -17.15 32.12
N GLY A 301 57.98 -16.04 31.59
CA GLY A 301 58.74 -14.81 31.32
C GLY A 301 58.41 -13.60 32.20
N SER A 302 57.35 -13.63 33.01
CA SER A 302 56.87 -12.45 33.75
C SER A 302 57.37 -12.40 35.21
N TRP A 303 58.46 -11.66 35.44
CA TRP A 303 58.74 -10.86 36.64
C TRP A 303 58.21 -11.39 37.99
N GLY A 304 58.70 -12.55 38.44
CA GLY A 304 58.64 -12.95 39.87
C GLY A 304 57.26 -13.33 40.43
N PHE A 305 56.22 -13.50 39.62
CA PHE A 305 54.91 -13.97 40.08
C PHE A 305 54.74 -15.48 39.86
N GLY A 306 54.21 -16.21 40.84
CA GLY A 306 54.10 -17.67 40.83
C GLY A 306 53.22 -18.22 39.69
N ARG A 307 53.59 -19.40 39.16
CA ARG A 307 52.87 -20.15 38.13
C ARG A 307 51.39 -20.33 38.51
N GLY A 308 50.48 -19.94 37.61
CA GLY A 308 49.03 -20.20 37.75
C GLY A 308 48.16 -19.09 38.37
N ALA A 309 48.73 -17.92 38.74
CA ALA A 309 47.97 -16.83 39.38
C ALA A 309 47.74 -15.59 38.47
N SER A 310 48.00 -15.69 37.16
CA SER A 310 48.14 -14.52 36.27
C SER A 310 46.86 -14.12 35.52
N LEU A 311 45.95 -15.06 35.22
CA LEU A 311 44.68 -14.80 34.52
C LEU A 311 43.50 -14.89 35.48
N THR A 312 42.89 -13.76 35.82
CA THR A 312 41.65 -13.72 36.60
C THR A 312 40.43 -13.73 35.69
N VAL A 313 39.27 -14.15 36.23
CA VAL A 313 37.97 -14.07 35.53
C VAL A 313 37.70 -12.64 35.06
N GLU A 314 38.03 -11.65 35.89
CA GLU A 314 37.87 -10.24 35.57
C GLU A 314 38.77 -9.78 34.41
N ILE A 315 40.04 -10.22 34.33
CA ILE A 315 40.91 -9.92 33.16
C ILE A 315 40.32 -10.54 31.89
N LYS A 316 39.83 -11.79 31.98
CA LYS A 316 39.19 -12.48 30.86
C LYS A 316 37.96 -11.71 30.36
N GLU A 317 37.01 -11.42 31.24
CA GLU A 317 35.80 -10.65 30.92
C GLU A 317 36.15 -9.27 30.37
N ASN A 318 37.20 -8.63 30.91
CA ASN A 318 37.67 -7.34 30.44
C ASN A 318 38.22 -7.39 29.01
N LEU A 319 39.01 -8.40 28.66
CA LEU A 319 39.53 -8.56 27.30
C LEU A 319 38.42 -8.96 26.32
N GLU A 320 37.52 -9.85 26.73
CA GLU A 320 36.39 -10.27 25.91
C GLU A 320 35.50 -9.07 25.52
N ALA A 321 35.07 -8.26 26.49
CA ALA A 321 34.21 -7.13 26.17
C ALA A 321 34.95 -6.00 25.41
N GLU A 322 36.26 -5.79 25.62
CA GLU A 322 37.06 -4.88 24.78
C GLU A 322 37.04 -5.34 23.30
N HIS A 323 37.25 -6.62 23.05
CA HIS A 323 37.24 -7.17 21.70
C HIS A 323 35.83 -7.22 21.11
N ARG A 324 34.81 -7.54 21.91
CA ARG A 324 33.39 -7.49 21.51
C ARG A 324 33.02 -6.11 20.98
N ALA A 325 33.39 -5.05 21.70
CA ALA A 325 33.14 -3.68 21.28
C ALA A 325 33.84 -3.33 19.95
N LYS A 326 35.12 -3.71 19.79
CA LYS A 326 35.88 -3.51 18.55
C LYS A 326 35.23 -4.25 17.36
N LEU A 327 34.88 -5.52 17.57
CA LEU A 327 34.23 -6.34 16.55
C LEU A 327 32.86 -5.76 16.16
N MET A 328 32.03 -5.37 17.14
CA MET A 328 30.74 -4.73 16.86
C MET A 328 30.90 -3.44 16.05
N ALA A 329 31.89 -2.59 16.36
CA ALA A 329 32.17 -1.40 15.56
C ALA A 329 32.54 -1.75 14.10
N VAL A 330 33.32 -2.82 13.89
CA VAL A 330 33.63 -3.34 12.55
C VAL A 330 32.38 -3.85 11.84
N LEU A 331 31.52 -4.61 12.52
CA LEU A 331 30.27 -5.13 11.96
C LEU A 331 29.32 -4.00 11.56
N VAL A 332 29.12 -3.01 12.43
CA VAL A 332 28.29 -1.82 12.16
C VAL A 332 28.82 -1.04 10.95
N LYS A 333 30.14 -0.91 10.82
CA LYS A 333 30.75 -0.17 9.70
C LYS A 333 30.71 -0.94 8.38
N LYS A 334 31.07 -2.22 8.39
CA LYS A 334 31.41 -2.98 7.17
C LYS A 334 30.40 -4.07 6.81
N VAL A 335 29.58 -4.53 7.74
CA VAL A 335 28.73 -5.72 7.58
C VAL A 335 27.25 -5.35 7.55
N PHE A 336 26.74 -4.66 8.57
CA PHE A 336 25.32 -4.32 8.66
C PHE A 336 24.79 -3.45 7.50
N PRO A 337 25.53 -2.46 6.97
CA PRO A 337 25.03 -1.68 5.84
C PRO A 337 24.74 -2.54 4.59
N GLU A 338 25.59 -3.53 4.33
CA GLU A 338 25.40 -4.47 3.22
C GLU A 338 24.22 -5.41 3.47
N ILE A 339 24.02 -5.88 4.71
CA ILE A 339 22.86 -6.72 5.08
C ILE A 339 21.57 -5.92 4.96
N ALA A 340 21.54 -4.67 5.47
CA ALA A 340 20.40 -3.77 5.36
C ALA A 340 20.04 -3.50 3.89
N ARG A 341 21.04 -3.20 3.05
CA ARG A 341 20.89 -3.03 1.60
C ARG A 341 20.27 -4.25 0.94
N ARG A 342 20.79 -5.46 1.21
CA ARG A 342 20.24 -6.71 0.66
C ARG A 342 18.82 -6.97 1.14
N GLN A 343 18.55 -6.74 2.41
CA GLN A 343 17.22 -6.95 2.98
C GLN A 343 16.20 -5.97 2.37
N TRP A 344 16.59 -4.71 2.21
CA TRP A 344 15.76 -3.72 1.53
C TRP A 344 15.48 -4.11 0.08
N TYR A 345 16.48 -4.58 -0.65
CA TYR A 345 16.31 -5.04 -2.03
C TYR A 345 15.36 -6.25 -2.12
N ARG A 346 15.51 -7.24 -1.23
CA ARG A 346 14.57 -8.38 -1.12
C ARG A 346 13.15 -7.93 -0.77
N SER A 347 13.02 -6.91 0.07
CA SER A 347 11.72 -6.32 0.40
C SER A 347 11.09 -5.68 -0.84
N LEU A 348 11.87 -4.97 -1.66
CA LEU A 348 11.39 -4.45 -2.93
C LEU A 348 11.02 -5.56 -3.92
N GLU A 349 11.80 -6.65 -4.00
CA GLU A 349 11.44 -7.81 -4.80
C GLU A 349 10.09 -8.40 -4.36
N GLY A 350 9.87 -8.51 -3.05
CA GLY A 350 8.59 -8.92 -2.48
C GLY A 350 7.44 -7.99 -2.86
N VAL A 351 7.63 -6.68 -2.77
CA VAL A 351 6.64 -5.67 -3.19
C VAL A 351 6.35 -5.77 -4.69
N VAL A 352 7.38 -5.86 -5.53
CA VAL A 352 7.22 -5.97 -6.99
C VAL A 352 6.48 -7.26 -7.36
N ARG A 353 6.76 -8.38 -6.68
CA ARG A 353 6.01 -9.62 -6.85
C ARG A 353 4.53 -9.41 -6.49
N ASP A 354 4.25 -8.85 -5.32
CA ASP A 354 2.88 -8.60 -4.87
C ASP A 354 2.12 -7.65 -5.81
N LEU A 355 2.80 -6.62 -6.34
CA LEU A 355 2.24 -5.71 -7.36
C LEU A 355 1.90 -6.46 -8.65
N ASN A 356 2.78 -7.35 -9.11
CA ASN A 356 2.55 -8.16 -10.33
C ASN A 356 1.45 -9.21 -10.16
N ASP A 357 1.34 -9.80 -8.97
CA ASP A 357 0.39 -10.88 -8.67
C ASP A 357 -1.02 -10.36 -8.39
N LYS A 358 -1.15 -9.16 -7.80
CA LYS A 358 -2.43 -8.61 -7.35
C LYS A 358 -2.79 -7.32 -8.08
N THR A 359 -2.00 -6.28 -7.86
CA THR A 359 -2.32 -4.91 -8.34
C THR A 359 -2.37 -4.84 -9.85
N ARG A 360 -1.47 -5.54 -10.56
CA ARG A 360 -1.46 -5.61 -12.03
C ARG A 360 -2.76 -6.18 -12.60
N LEU A 361 -3.27 -7.26 -11.99
CA LEU A 361 -4.51 -7.89 -12.44
C LEU A 361 -5.70 -6.93 -12.21
N GLU A 362 -5.74 -6.28 -11.06
CA GLU A 362 -6.80 -5.30 -10.74
C GLU A 362 -6.74 -4.06 -11.64
N LEU A 363 -5.56 -3.50 -11.92
CA LEU A 363 -5.42 -2.37 -12.84
C LEU A 363 -5.77 -2.70 -14.29
N ASN A 364 -5.57 -3.97 -14.68
CA ASN A 364 -5.89 -4.47 -16.03
C ASN A 364 -7.33 -4.93 -16.16
N ASP A 365 -8.07 -5.03 -15.06
CA ASP A 365 -9.49 -5.32 -15.08
C ASP A 365 -10.27 -4.21 -15.79
N VAL A 366 -11.43 -4.56 -16.33
CA VAL A 366 -12.18 -3.69 -17.25
C VAL A 366 -13.46 -3.18 -16.62
N ILE A 367 -13.70 -1.88 -16.79
CA ILE A 367 -14.99 -1.25 -16.60
C ILE A 367 -15.73 -1.31 -17.93
N ARG A 368 -16.90 -1.97 -17.92
CA ARG A 368 -17.80 -2.10 -19.04
C ARG A 368 -18.77 -0.92 -19.05
N ILE A 369 -18.82 -0.18 -20.14
CA ILE A 369 -19.78 0.91 -20.34
C ILE A 369 -20.63 0.57 -21.57
N ASP A 370 -21.89 0.22 -21.35
CA ASP A 370 -22.85 -0.03 -22.42
C ASP A 370 -23.54 1.29 -22.78
N VAL A 371 -23.36 1.75 -24.02
CA VAL A 371 -23.90 3.02 -24.51
C VAL A 371 -24.94 2.73 -25.58
N GLY A 372 -26.15 3.26 -25.39
CA GLY A 372 -27.25 3.22 -26.36
C GLY A 372 -27.83 4.62 -26.60
N ALA A 373 -28.60 4.76 -27.67
CA ALA A 373 -29.37 5.96 -27.95
C ALA A 373 -30.69 5.57 -28.61
N PHE A 374 -31.78 6.17 -28.18
CA PHE A 374 -33.09 6.07 -28.81
C PHE A 374 -33.21 7.05 -29.98
N ASP A 375 -33.99 6.66 -30.99
CA ASP A 375 -34.29 7.46 -32.19
C ASP A 375 -33.07 8.01 -32.93
N LEU A 376 -31.91 7.34 -32.79
CA LEU A 376 -30.70 7.75 -33.46
C LEU A 376 -30.82 7.47 -34.96
N VAL A 377 -31.05 8.50 -35.77
CA VAL A 377 -31.25 8.38 -37.22
C VAL A 377 -29.95 8.28 -38.04
N ALA A 378 -28.83 8.74 -37.46
CA ALA A 378 -27.52 8.74 -38.12
C ALA A 378 -26.41 8.43 -37.11
N PRO A 379 -25.23 7.94 -37.56
CA PRO A 379 -24.11 7.70 -36.66
C PRO A 379 -23.73 8.97 -35.88
N ALA A 380 -23.54 8.81 -34.57
CA ALA A 380 -23.17 9.90 -33.67
C ALA A 380 -21.83 9.64 -32.98
N LYS A 381 -21.13 10.69 -32.57
CA LYS A 381 -19.83 10.58 -31.91
C LYS A 381 -20.05 10.51 -30.40
N ILE A 382 -19.56 9.42 -29.79
CA ILE A 382 -19.47 9.28 -28.33
C ILE A 382 -18.19 9.98 -27.88
N VAL A 383 -18.26 10.79 -26.83
CA VAL A 383 -17.11 11.50 -26.26
C VAL A 383 -17.07 11.31 -24.75
N LEU A 384 -15.92 10.82 -24.26
CA LEU A 384 -15.58 10.80 -22.85
C LEU A 384 -14.43 11.80 -22.63
N LYS A 385 -14.73 12.95 -22.04
CA LYS A 385 -13.72 13.96 -21.72
C LYS A 385 -12.91 13.51 -20.51
N LYS A 386 -11.58 13.59 -20.62
CA LYS A 386 -10.68 13.21 -19.52
C LYS A 386 -10.44 14.44 -18.63
N PRO A 387 -10.71 14.37 -17.32
CA PRO A 387 -10.38 15.46 -16.39
C PRO A 387 -8.93 15.94 -16.47
N ASN A 388 -7.99 15.02 -16.73
CA ASN A 388 -6.56 15.34 -16.89
C ASN A 388 -6.19 15.85 -18.30
N GLY A 389 -7.16 16.09 -19.18
CA GLY A 389 -6.95 16.62 -20.53
C GLY A 389 -7.08 15.59 -21.66
N GLY A 390 -7.64 16.04 -22.78
CA GLY A 390 -7.97 15.23 -23.97
C GLY A 390 -9.31 14.51 -23.85
N GLU A 391 -9.62 13.66 -24.83
CA GLU A 391 -10.87 12.90 -24.88
C GLU A 391 -10.65 11.49 -25.44
N TRP A 392 -11.51 10.55 -25.05
CA TRP A 392 -11.71 9.30 -25.78
C TRP A 392 -12.97 9.42 -26.62
N THR A 393 -12.89 8.95 -27.86
CA THR A 393 -13.99 9.07 -28.81
C THR A 393 -14.39 7.70 -29.36
N GLY A 394 -15.66 7.60 -29.73
CA GLY A 394 -16.23 6.44 -30.39
C GLY A 394 -17.35 6.87 -31.33
N SER A 395 -17.90 5.91 -32.07
CA SER A 395 -19.11 6.12 -32.87
C SER A 395 -20.20 5.18 -32.37
N LEU A 396 -21.39 5.75 -32.14
CA LEU A 396 -22.62 5.02 -31.91
C LEU A 396 -23.38 4.95 -33.23
N GLN A 397 -23.83 3.76 -33.60
CA GLN A 397 -24.54 3.52 -34.85
C GLN A 397 -26.04 3.40 -34.54
N PRO A 398 -26.94 3.84 -35.43
CA PRO A 398 -28.39 3.65 -35.30
C PRO A 398 -28.75 2.21 -34.94
N ASN A 399 -29.57 2.02 -33.91
CA ASN A 399 -30.04 0.70 -33.42
C ASN A 399 -28.92 -0.30 -33.06
N LYS A 400 -27.68 0.17 -32.88
CA LYS A 400 -26.51 -0.66 -32.60
C LYS A 400 -25.78 -0.10 -31.37
N PRO A 401 -26.09 -0.62 -30.17
CA PRO A 401 -25.48 -0.17 -28.93
C PRO A 401 -24.00 -0.51 -28.99
N ARG A 402 -23.23 0.22 -28.19
CA ARG A 402 -21.79 0.05 -28.13
C ARG A 402 -21.35 -0.20 -26.71
N THR A 403 -20.69 -1.34 -26.51
CA THR A 403 -19.97 -1.62 -25.27
C THR A 403 -18.54 -1.08 -25.37
N LEU A 404 -18.18 -0.17 -24.48
CA LEU A 404 -16.80 0.26 -24.24
C LEU A 404 -16.23 -0.59 -23.10
N GLN A 405 -15.02 -1.10 -23.29
CA GLN A 405 -14.26 -1.78 -22.24
C GLN A 405 -13.04 -0.91 -21.96
N ILE A 406 -13.03 -0.28 -20.78
CA ILE A 406 -11.98 0.63 -20.35
C ILE A 406 -11.26 0.00 -19.18
N THR A 407 -9.94 -0.17 -19.26
CA THR A 407 -9.17 -0.71 -18.13
C THR A 407 -9.21 0.25 -16.94
N LYS A 408 -9.15 -0.28 -15.71
CA LYS A 408 -9.10 0.54 -14.49
C LYS A 408 -7.90 1.48 -14.49
N LEU A 409 -6.75 1.05 -15.02
CA LEU A 409 -5.58 1.91 -15.23
C LEU A 409 -5.89 3.10 -16.15
N ALA A 410 -6.54 2.87 -17.29
CA ALA A 410 -6.88 3.94 -18.22
C ALA A 410 -7.83 4.95 -17.56
N MET A 411 -8.85 4.48 -16.83
CA MET A 411 -9.75 5.35 -16.05
C MET A 411 -9.00 6.19 -15.02
N LEU A 412 -8.08 5.58 -14.26
CA LEU A 412 -7.25 6.27 -13.28
C LEU A 412 -6.37 7.35 -13.91
N LYS A 413 -5.64 7.05 -14.99
CA LYS A 413 -4.79 8.04 -15.68
C LYS A 413 -5.60 9.17 -16.32
N ALA A 414 -6.82 8.87 -16.76
CA ALA A 414 -7.74 9.89 -17.27
C ALA A 414 -8.27 10.84 -16.19
N GLY A 415 -8.18 10.47 -14.91
CA GLY A 415 -8.74 11.23 -13.78
C GLY A 415 -10.22 10.91 -13.53
N TRP A 416 -10.68 9.72 -13.92
CA TRP A 416 -12.06 9.25 -13.76
C TRP A 416 -13.13 10.17 -14.38
N PRO A 417 -13.34 10.09 -15.71
CA PRO A 417 -14.44 10.79 -16.37
C PRO A 417 -15.77 10.54 -15.66
N THR A 418 -16.45 11.63 -15.28
CA THR A 418 -17.74 11.61 -14.58
C THR A 418 -18.93 11.80 -15.51
N GLU A 419 -18.68 12.08 -16.79
CA GLU A 419 -19.68 12.35 -17.81
C GLU A 419 -19.30 11.70 -19.13
N ILE A 420 -20.33 11.38 -19.91
CA ILE A 420 -20.24 10.89 -21.28
C ILE A 420 -21.19 11.71 -22.15
N SER A 421 -20.71 12.13 -23.30
CA SER A 421 -21.47 12.95 -24.25
C SER A 421 -21.71 12.20 -25.55
N LEU A 422 -22.84 12.51 -26.19
CA LEU A 422 -23.19 12.10 -27.55
C LEU A 422 -23.35 13.36 -28.39
N GLU A 423 -22.48 13.55 -29.38
CA GLU A 423 -22.55 14.65 -30.34
C GLU A 423 -23.50 14.26 -31.48
N LEU A 424 -24.64 14.97 -31.58
CA LEU A 424 -25.66 14.83 -32.61
C LEU A 424 -25.66 16.09 -33.51
N PRO A 425 -26.24 16.02 -34.73
CA PRO A 425 -26.45 17.20 -35.57
C PRO A 425 -27.25 18.32 -34.87
N GLU A 426 -28.20 17.94 -34.02
CA GLU A 426 -29.11 18.86 -33.31
C GLU A 426 -28.48 19.44 -32.02
N GLY A 427 -27.36 18.88 -31.56
CA GLY A 427 -26.66 19.32 -30.36
C GLY A 427 -25.92 18.21 -29.63
N THR A 428 -25.25 18.55 -28.53
CA THR A 428 -24.59 17.57 -27.66
C THR A 428 -25.50 17.21 -26.50
N GLN A 429 -25.77 15.92 -26.32
CA GLN A 429 -26.39 15.41 -25.11
C GLN A 429 -25.31 14.91 -24.16
N THR A 430 -25.40 15.24 -22.88
CA THR A 430 -24.46 14.76 -21.84
C THR A 430 -25.22 13.97 -20.79
N ARG A 431 -24.60 12.89 -20.32
CA ARG A 431 -25.12 12.01 -19.27
C ARG A 431 -24.05 11.76 -18.20
N PRO A 432 -24.45 11.63 -16.92
CA PRO A 432 -23.52 11.24 -15.88
C PRO A 432 -23.01 9.81 -16.11
N LEU A 433 -21.72 9.60 -15.90
CA LEU A 433 -21.05 8.30 -15.98
C LEU A 433 -20.66 7.86 -14.56
N VAL A 434 -21.44 6.94 -14.01
CA VAL A 434 -21.20 6.39 -12.66
C VAL A 434 -21.20 4.87 -12.73
N PRO A 435 -20.02 4.24 -12.91
CA PRO A 435 -19.91 2.79 -12.89
C PRO A 435 -20.30 2.20 -11.52
N ILE A 436 -21.03 1.09 -11.55
CA ILE A 436 -21.47 0.32 -10.39
C ILE A 436 -20.96 -1.10 -10.60
N ASN A 437 -20.08 -1.59 -9.71
CA ASN A 437 -19.40 -2.88 -9.85
C ASN A 437 -18.76 -3.06 -11.25
N ASP A 438 -18.00 -2.06 -11.68
CA ASP A 438 -17.31 -2.04 -12.97
C ASP A 438 -18.25 -2.08 -14.19
N ILE A 439 -19.55 -1.76 -14.02
CA ILE A 439 -20.53 -1.67 -15.10
C ILE A 439 -21.21 -0.29 -15.08
N ALA A 440 -21.28 0.36 -16.22
CA ALA A 440 -22.16 1.50 -16.46
C ALA A 440 -23.04 1.22 -17.67
N VAL A 441 -24.30 1.63 -17.61
CA VAL A 441 -25.23 1.64 -18.75
C VAL A 441 -25.59 3.10 -18.99
N ILE A 442 -25.60 3.53 -20.22
CA ILE A 442 -25.88 4.91 -20.60
C ILE A 442 -26.85 4.86 -21.76
N SER A 443 -27.99 5.53 -21.64
CA SER A 443 -28.91 5.72 -22.77
C SER A 443 -29.13 7.20 -23.03
N PHE A 444 -29.07 7.57 -24.31
CA PHE A 444 -29.39 8.90 -24.82
C PHE A 444 -30.76 8.91 -25.50
N GLY A 445 -31.40 10.08 -25.57
CA GLY A 445 -32.78 10.20 -26.09
C GLY A 445 -33.84 9.68 -25.12
N GLU A 446 -35.09 9.63 -25.60
CA GLU A 446 -36.25 9.14 -24.87
C GLU A 446 -36.64 7.75 -25.37
N PRO A 447 -36.91 6.79 -24.47
CA PRO A 447 -37.26 5.44 -24.86
C PRO A 447 -38.62 5.39 -25.57
N VAL A 448 -38.61 5.15 -26.88
CA VAL A 448 -39.82 4.78 -27.62
C VAL A 448 -40.06 3.29 -27.41
N THR A 449 -40.95 2.97 -26.47
CA THR A 449 -41.25 1.58 -26.12
C THR A 449 -42.68 1.25 -26.52
N PRO A 450 -42.92 0.22 -27.35
CA PRO A 450 -44.28 -0.15 -27.76
C PRO A 450 -45.11 -0.72 -26.59
N MET A 451 -44.44 -1.09 -25.49
CA MET A 451 -45.06 -1.69 -24.33
C MET A 451 -44.28 -1.37 -23.05
N ILE A 452 -45.01 -0.98 -22.01
CA ILE A 452 -44.52 -0.68 -20.67
C ILE A 452 -45.28 -1.58 -19.71
N THR A 453 -44.59 -2.37 -18.90
CA THR A 453 -45.25 -3.22 -17.90
C THR A 453 -45.30 -2.49 -16.57
N VAL A 454 -46.50 -2.40 -16.00
CA VAL A 454 -46.76 -1.80 -14.69
C VAL A 454 -46.80 -2.92 -13.65
N TYR A 455 -45.97 -2.82 -12.63
CA TYR A 455 -45.90 -3.79 -11.53
C TYR A 455 -46.47 -3.20 -10.25
N ASP A 456 -47.39 -3.90 -9.60
CA ASP A 456 -47.67 -3.67 -8.17
C ASP A 456 -46.44 -4.09 -7.37
N ARG A 457 -46.02 -3.25 -6.43
CA ARG A 457 -44.81 -3.47 -5.63
C ARG A 457 -45.14 -3.47 -4.15
N LYS A 458 -44.60 -4.46 -3.45
CA LYS A 458 -44.61 -4.54 -1.98
C LYS A 458 -43.19 -4.72 -1.48
N GLU A 459 -42.67 -3.68 -0.83
CA GLU A 459 -41.31 -3.68 -0.32
C GLU A 459 -41.28 -3.87 1.21
N SER A 460 -40.25 -4.53 1.72
CA SER A 460 -39.95 -4.55 3.15
C SER A 460 -39.30 -3.24 3.59
N ALA A 461 -39.20 -3.03 4.91
CA ALA A 461 -38.31 -1.99 5.44
C ALA A 461 -36.88 -2.17 4.89
N GLN A 462 -36.19 -1.06 4.67
CA GLN A 462 -34.87 -1.03 4.07
C GLN A 462 -33.79 -1.05 5.15
N SER A 463 -32.80 -1.92 4.99
CA SER A 463 -31.59 -1.93 5.80
C SER A 463 -30.52 -1.10 5.09
N CYS A 464 -30.20 0.07 5.63
CA CYS A 464 -29.30 1.03 5.02
C CYS A 464 -27.97 1.12 5.76
N THR A 465 -26.87 1.18 5.01
CA THR A 465 -25.54 1.55 5.49
C THR A 465 -25.23 2.94 4.97
N VAL A 466 -25.11 3.91 5.89
CA VAL A 466 -24.75 5.29 5.59
C VAL A 466 -23.26 5.46 5.87
N THR A 467 -22.51 5.77 4.83
CA THR A 467 -21.09 6.09 4.90
C THR A 467 -20.92 7.59 4.69
N THR A 468 -20.42 8.28 5.72
CA THR A 468 -20.07 9.69 5.63
C THR A 468 -18.56 9.80 5.46
N ILE A 469 -18.15 10.47 4.38
CA ILE A 469 -16.76 10.70 4.00
C ILE A 469 -16.51 12.22 4.11
N LEU A 470 -15.71 12.61 5.09
CA LEU A 470 -15.31 14.00 5.27
C LEU A 470 -14.27 14.39 4.21
N LEU A 471 -14.08 15.70 3.99
CA LEU A 471 -13.12 16.24 3.02
C LEU A 471 -11.66 15.79 3.29
N ASN A 472 -11.34 15.45 4.53
CA ASN A 472 -10.03 14.90 4.94
C ASN A 472 -9.91 13.38 4.68
N GLY A 473 -10.90 12.76 4.05
CA GLY A 473 -10.96 11.32 3.78
C GLY A 473 -11.41 10.44 4.95
N GLU A 474 -11.66 11.02 6.13
CA GLU A 474 -12.15 10.27 7.30
C GLU A 474 -13.54 9.70 7.02
N ARG A 475 -13.74 8.43 7.39
CA ARG A 475 -14.97 7.68 7.12
C ARG A 475 -15.67 7.28 8.40
N THR A 476 -16.94 7.62 8.51
CA THR A 476 -17.83 7.10 9.55
C THR A 476 -18.94 6.27 8.90
N VAL A 477 -19.25 5.13 9.50
CA VAL A 477 -20.26 4.19 8.99
C VAL A 477 -21.31 4.00 10.07
N ARG A 478 -22.59 4.18 9.72
CA ARG A 478 -23.72 3.86 10.59
C ARG A 478 -24.77 3.08 9.82
N THR A 479 -25.53 2.25 10.52
CA THR A 479 -26.68 1.54 9.96
C THR A 479 -27.96 2.24 10.39
N GLU A 480 -28.95 2.26 9.50
CA GLU A 480 -30.29 2.75 9.80
C GLU A 480 -31.35 1.93 9.05
N THR A 481 -32.57 1.93 9.58
CA THR A 481 -33.72 1.32 8.91
C THR A 481 -34.59 2.42 8.31
N ARG A 482 -34.89 2.33 7.02
CA ARG A 482 -35.82 3.25 6.34
C ARG A 482 -37.15 2.55 6.05
N ALA A 483 -38.20 3.35 5.95
CA ALA A 483 -39.53 2.86 5.61
C ALA A 483 -39.51 2.16 4.24
N ALA A 484 -40.41 1.19 4.07
CA ALA A 484 -40.65 0.59 2.77
C ALA A 484 -41.14 1.63 1.77
N VAL A 485 -40.71 1.51 0.52
CA VAL A 485 -41.29 2.28 -0.58
C VAL A 485 -42.53 1.57 -1.09
N THR A 486 -43.59 2.33 -1.34
CA THR A 486 -44.89 1.83 -1.80
C THR A 486 -45.27 2.51 -3.10
N GLY A 487 -46.02 1.81 -3.95
CA GLY A 487 -46.49 2.34 -5.24
C GLY A 487 -46.15 1.39 -6.37
N ASP A 488 -46.59 1.73 -7.57
CA ASP A 488 -46.32 0.95 -8.77
C ASP A 488 -44.84 1.11 -9.18
N LEU A 489 -44.35 0.20 -10.01
CA LEU A 489 -43.04 0.25 -10.65
C LEU A 489 -43.22 -0.01 -12.14
N ASP A 490 -42.87 0.96 -12.98
CA ASP A 490 -42.99 0.80 -14.43
C ASP A 490 -41.65 0.39 -15.03
N ILE A 491 -41.68 -0.70 -15.80
CA ILE A 491 -40.50 -1.20 -16.50
C ILE A 491 -40.88 -1.45 -17.96
N ALA A 492 -40.18 -0.76 -18.85
CA ALA A 492 -40.15 -1.15 -20.25
C ALA A 492 -38.94 -2.00 -20.54
N SER A 493 -39.14 -3.02 -21.36
CA SER A 493 -38.09 -3.85 -21.92
C SER A 493 -38.05 -3.64 -23.42
N TYR A 494 -36.86 -3.45 -23.97
CA TYR A 494 -36.68 -3.39 -25.42
C TYR A 494 -35.46 -4.21 -25.83
N PRO A 495 -35.56 -4.98 -26.93
CA PRO A 495 -34.43 -5.69 -27.47
C PRO A 495 -33.46 -4.67 -28.07
N ILE A 496 -32.19 -4.79 -27.71
CA ILE A 496 -31.12 -4.06 -28.35
C ILE A 496 -30.21 -5.02 -29.10
N GLY A 497 -30.10 -4.82 -30.41
CA GLY A 497 -29.28 -5.61 -31.32
C GLY A 497 -30.12 -6.38 -32.35
N GLU A 498 -29.44 -7.02 -33.29
CA GLU A 498 -30.08 -7.87 -34.29
C GLU A 498 -30.12 -9.33 -33.79
N PRO A 499 -31.20 -10.10 -34.05
CA PRO A 499 -31.23 -11.53 -33.79
C PRO A 499 -30.05 -12.28 -34.45
N PRO A 500 -29.46 -13.30 -33.81
CA PRO A 500 -29.83 -13.87 -32.50
C PRO A 500 -29.21 -13.13 -31.30
N ASN A 501 -28.31 -12.17 -31.53
CA ASN A 501 -27.45 -11.56 -30.51
C ASN A 501 -28.04 -10.26 -29.92
N PHE A 502 -29.33 -10.24 -29.62
CA PHE A 502 -29.93 -9.09 -28.95
C PHE A 502 -29.77 -9.21 -27.43
N SER A 503 -29.54 -8.07 -26.77
CA SER A 503 -29.59 -7.93 -25.31
C SER A 503 -30.90 -7.27 -24.92
N ILE A 504 -31.48 -7.63 -23.78
CA ILE A 504 -32.65 -6.91 -23.25
C ILE A 504 -32.13 -5.72 -22.46
N SER A 505 -32.46 -4.51 -22.89
CA SER A 505 -32.30 -3.33 -22.06
C SER A 505 -33.61 -2.97 -21.42
N LEU A 506 -33.50 -2.39 -20.24
CA LEU A 506 -34.62 -2.00 -19.41
C LEU A 506 -34.60 -0.49 -19.25
N VAL A 507 -35.78 0.11 -19.21
CA VAL A 507 -35.95 1.44 -18.65
C VAL A 507 -36.96 1.34 -17.52
N MET A 508 -36.57 1.88 -16.38
CA MET A 508 -37.42 1.98 -15.19
C MET A 508 -37.76 3.45 -14.96
N GLY A 509 -38.99 3.73 -14.55
CA GLY A 509 -39.47 5.09 -14.36
C GLY A 509 -40.92 5.10 -13.88
N ASP A 510 -41.57 6.26 -14.02
CA ASP A 510 -43.02 6.43 -13.84
C ASP A 510 -43.60 6.91 -15.17
N PHE A 511 -44.46 6.11 -15.81
CA PHE A 511 -45.07 6.45 -17.07
C PHE A 511 -46.48 7.01 -16.85
N ASN A 512 -46.65 8.30 -17.16
CA ASN A 512 -47.91 9.01 -16.90
C ASN A 512 -49.00 8.79 -17.97
N GLY A 513 -48.70 7.99 -19.00
CA GLY A 513 -49.59 7.74 -20.14
C GLY A 513 -49.06 8.30 -21.46
N ASP A 514 -48.33 9.42 -21.40
CA ASP A 514 -47.76 10.10 -22.57
C ASP A 514 -46.23 10.11 -22.53
N ASP A 515 -45.64 10.33 -21.34
CA ASP A 515 -44.21 10.55 -21.14
C ASP A 515 -43.63 9.70 -19.99
N TRP A 516 -42.31 9.47 -20.06
CA TRP A 516 -41.54 8.91 -18.95
C TRP A 516 -41.08 10.00 -17.98
N VAL A 517 -41.42 9.84 -16.70
CA VAL A 517 -40.87 10.64 -15.60
C VAL A 517 -39.75 9.87 -14.92
N ALA A 518 -38.54 10.46 -14.94
CA ALA A 518 -37.30 9.91 -14.37
C ALA A 518 -36.94 8.50 -14.90
N ALA A 519 -36.49 8.42 -16.15
CA ALA A 519 -36.07 7.18 -16.81
C ALA A 519 -34.65 6.71 -16.40
N SER A 520 -34.56 5.64 -15.63
CA SER A 520 -33.33 4.89 -15.38
C SER A 520 -33.07 3.85 -16.47
N PRO A 521 -32.03 4.03 -17.29
CA PRO A 521 -31.58 2.96 -18.15
C PRO A 521 -30.97 1.84 -17.31
N GLY A 522 -31.22 0.62 -17.74
CA GLY A 522 -30.69 -0.57 -17.10
C GLY A 522 -30.46 -1.71 -18.07
N ALA A 523 -29.73 -2.71 -17.60
CA ALA A 523 -29.40 -3.90 -18.36
C ALA A 523 -29.57 -5.15 -17.52
N VAL A 524 -29.86 -6.27 -18.19
CA VAL A 524 -29.82 -7.59 -17.58
C VAL A 524 -28.35 -7.99 -17.38
N GLY A 525 -27.99 -8.34 -16.15
CA GLY A 525 -26.66 -8.82 -15.81
C GLY A 525 -26.33 -10.16 -16.48
N TYR A 526 -25.03 -10.46 -16.54
CA TYR A 526 -24.56 -11.73 -17.10
C TYR A 526 -25.18 -12.92 -16.35
N GLY A 527 -25.69 -13.90 -17.10
CA GLY A 527 -26.40 -15.06 -16.55
C GLY A 527 -27.82 -14.79 -16.06
N GLY A 528 -28.41 -13.61 -16.33
CA GLY A 528 -29.81 -13.32 -15.98
C GLY A 528 -30.08 -13.17 -14.48
N SER A 529 -29.03 -13.08 -13.66
CA SER A 529 -29.12 -13.12 -12.19
C SER A 529 -29.61 -11.81 -11.55
N GLY A 530 -29.73 -10.74 -12.32
CA GLY A 530 -30.27 -9.47 -11.87
C GLY A 530 -30.29 -8.39 -12.94
N PHE A 531 -30.87 -7.26 -12.58
CA PHE A 531 -31.06 -6.05 -13.37
C PHE A 531 -30.26 -4.93 -12.73
N TYR A 532 -29.48 -4.22 -13.53
CA TYR A 532 -28.60 -3.14 -13.08
C TYR A 532 -29.09 -1.85 -13.71
N PHE A 533 -29.29 -0.82 -12.90
CA PHE A 533 -29.81 0.47 -13.32
C PHE A 533 -28.78 1.56 -13.02
N THR A 534 -28.65 2.51 -13.93
CA THR A 534 -27.65 3.58 -13.87
C THR A 534 -28.31 4.95 -13.84
N ALA A 535 -27.48 5.99 -13.71
CA ALA A 535 -27.96 7.35 -13.55
C ALA A 535 -28.64 7.90 -14.83
N PRO A 536 -29.74 8.66 -14.70
CA PRO A 536 -30.43 9.01 -13.45
C PRO A 536 -31.14 7.80 -12.83
N ARG A 537 -31.05 7.62 -11.50
CA ARG A 537 -31.65 6.48 -10.78
C ARG A 537 -33.09 6.83 -10.34
N TYR A 538 -34.06 6.05 -10.78
CA TYR A 538 -35.46 6.12 -10.41
C TYR A 538 -35.56 5.56 -9.00
N GLU A 539 -36.00 6.41 -8.07
CA GLU A 539 -36.03 6.12 -6.63
C GLU A 539 -34.72 5.54 -6.08
N ASP A 540 -33.59 6.00 -6.62
CA ASP A 540 -32.25 5.57 -6.22
C ASP A 540 -31.96 4.07 -6.42
N ILE A 541 -32.84 3.33 -7.11
CA ILE A 541 -32.66 1.90 -7.39
C ILE A 541 -31.47 1.74 -8.33
N GLN A 542 -30.45 1.00 -7.88
CA GLN A 542 -29.29 0.65 -8.70
C GLN A 542 -29.30 -0.79 -9.16
N ARG A 543 -30.00 -1.68 -8.44
CA ARG A 543 -30.01 -3.11 -8.75
C ARG A 543 -31.23 -3.83 -8.21
N ILE A 544 -31.76 -4.76 -9.01
CA ILE A 544 -32.77 -5.75 -8.60
C ILE A 544 -32.18 -7.13 -8.88
N THR A 545 -32.02 -7.99 -7.88
CA THR A 545 -31.32 -9.29 -7.99
C THR A 545 -32.05 -10.39 -7.25
N ALA A 546 -31.63 -11.64 -7.48
CA ALA A 546 -32.14 -12.82 -6.76
C ALA A 546 -33.67 -12.90 -6.81
N CYS A 547 -34.22 -12.74 -8.01
CA CYS A 547 -35.66 -12.81 -8.26
C CYS A 547 -36.10 -14.28 -8.37
N GLU A 548 -36.90 -14.74 -7.41
CA GLU A 548 -37.63 -16.00 -7.49
C GLU A 548 -38.98 -15.76 -8.18
N GLY A 549 -39.46 -16.66 -9.03
CA GLY A 549 -40.76 -16.51 -9.73
C GLY A 549 -40.69 -15.95 -11.17
N GLY A 550 -39.49 -15.62 -11.65
CA GLY A 550 -39.24 -15.21 -13.04
C GLY A 550 -39.69 -13.77 -13.34
N LEU A 551 -38.78 -12.81 -13.24
CA LEU A 551 -39.02 -11.45 -13.73
C LEU A 551 -38.57 -11.37 -15.19
N LEU A 552 -39.49 -11.13 -16.12
CA LEU A 552 -39.23 -10.91 -17.56
C LEU A 552 -38.50 -12.07 -18.29
N VAL A 553 -38.23 -13.20 -17.64
CA VAL A 553 -37.44 -14.31 -18.16
C VAL A 553 -38.11 -15.63 -17.76
N GLY A 554 -38.52 -16.42 -18.76
CA GLY A 554 -38.95 -17.81 -18.55
C GLY A 554 -40.44 -17.97 -18.36
N GLY A 555 -41.25 -17.78 -19.41
CA GLY A 555 -42.66 -18.23 -19.48
C GLY A 555 -43.65 -17.72 -18.41
N SER A 556 -43.22 -16.95 -17.41
CA SER A 556 -44.05 -16.50 -16.30
C SER A 556 -44.00 -14.98 -16.19
N LEU A 557 -45.07 -14.31 -16.64
CA LEU A 557 -45.48 -13.01 -16.11
C LEU A 557 -46.12 -13.26 -14.75
N ALA A 558 -45.30 -13.63 -13.78
CA ALA A 558 -45.74 -13.99 -12.45
C ALA A 558 -45.21 -13.01 -11.42
N LYS A 559 -45.79 -13.10 -10.23
CA LYS A 559 -45.23 -12.52 -9.03
C LYS A 559 -43.78 -12.97 -8.87
N ALA A 560 -42.88 -12.02 -8.69
CA ALA A 560 -41.48 -12.28 -8.40
C ALA A 560 -41.07 -11.67 -7.05
N ASP A 561 -40.33 -12.45 -6.28
CA ASP A 561 -39.75 -12.01 -5.01
C ASP A 561 -38.25 -11.78 -5.22
N CYS A 562 -37.83 -10.52 -5.16
CA CYS A 562 -36.48 -10.06 -5.46
C CYS A 562 -35.83 -9.37 -4.26
N THR A 563 -34.54 -9.08 -4.40
CA THR A 563 -33.79 -8.15 -3.54
C THR A 563 -33.50 -6.89 -4.32
N VAL A 564 -33.90 -5.73 -3.78
CA VAL A 564 -33.60 -4.42 -4.37
C VAL A 564 -32.50 -3.74 -3.56
N GLU A 565 -31.60 -3.08 -4.29
CA GLU A 565 -30.51 -2.30 -3.74
C GLU A 565 -30.61 -0.87 -4.27
N ARG A 566 -30.58 0.10 -3.34
CA ARG A 566 -30.62 1.53 -3.64
C ARG A 566 -29.32 2.19 -3.22
N ARG A 567 -28.88 3.15 -4.03
CA ARG A 567 -27.71 3.97 -3.73
C ARG A 567 -28.04 5.44 -3.86
N ILE A 568 -27.96 6.12 -2.73
CA ILE A 568 -28.20 7.55 -2.58
C ILE A 568 -26.85 8.19 -2.31
N ASP A 569 -26.38 8.98 -3.27
CA ASP A 569 -25.15 9.74 -3.14
C ASP A 569 -25.53 11.20 -2.95
N SER A 570 -25.00 11.86 -1.92
CA SER A 570 -25.21 13.29 -1.69
C SER A 570 -23.92 13.94 -1.20
N GLU A 571 -23.78 15.23 -1.48
CA GLU A 571 -22.66 16.04 -1.02
C GLU A 571 -23.22 17.30 -0.35
N ASP A 572 -22.73 17.61 0.85
CA ASP A 572 -23.14 18.82 1.56
C ASP A 572 -22.30 20.04 1.12
N ALA A 573 -22.68 21.23 1.58
CA ALA A 573 -21.97 22.47 1.24
C ALA A 573 -20.52 22.54 1.74
N LYS A 574 -20.08 21.60 2.58
CA LYS A 574 -18.70 21.50 3.09
C LYS A 574 -17.87 20.48 2.30
N GLY A 575 -18.43 19.88 1.24
CA GLY A 575 -17.81 18.80 0.50
C GLY A 575 -17.83 17.47 1.25
N THR A 576 -18.65 17.34 2.30
CA THR A 576 -18.86 16.05 2.97
C THR A 576 -19.74 15.20 2.08
N ARG A 577 -19.22 14.06 1.67
CA ARG A 577 -19.96 13.09 0.87
C ARG A 577 -20.67 12.10 1.77
N ILE A 578 -21.94 11.84 1.49
CA ILE A 578 -22.75 10.85 2.18
C ILE A 578 -23.22 9.84 1.14
N GLU A 579 -22.74 8.61 1.28
CA GLU A 579 -23.15 7.47 0.48
C GLU A 579 -24.07 6.59 1.31
N THR A 580 -25.31 6.42 0.88
CA THR A 580 -26.24 5.51 1.52
C THR A 580 -26.53 4.33 0.61
N LEU A 581 -26.21 3.12 1.08
CA LEU A 581 -26.55 1.86 0.42
C LEU A 581 -27.67 1.18 1.19
N CYS A 582 -28.85 1.06 0.58
CA CYS A 582 -30.01 0.41 1.18
C CYS A 582 -30.31 -0.91 0.49
N THR A 583 -30.66 -1.94 1.27
CA THR A 583 -31.14 -3.22 0.76
C THR A 583 -32.49 -3.58 1.35
N SER A 584 -33.39 -4.14 0.55
CA SER A 584 -34.71 -4.60 0.98
C SER A 584 -35.19 -5.77 0.12
N LYS A 585 -36.19 -6.50 0.63
CA LYS A 585 -36.94 -7.49 -0.14
C LYS A 585 -38.09 -6.79 -0.83
N ILE A 586 -38.30 -7.12 -2.10
CA ILE A 586 -39.39 -6.57 -2.91
C ILE A 586 -40.16 -7.72 -3.56
N THR A 587 -41.47 -7.69 -3.43
CA THR A 587 -42.39 -8.49 -4.24
C THR A 587 -42.93 -7.60 -5.36
N ILE A 588 -42.81 -8.04 -6.60
CA ILE A 588 -43.36 -7.35 -7.78
C ILE A 588 -44.35 -8.27 -8.49
N GLU A 589 -45.52 -7.76 -8.82
CA GLU A 589 -46.59 -8.50 -9.49
C GLU A 589 -47.12 -7.69 -10.68
N PRO A 590 -47.13 -8.24 -11.90
CA PRO A 590 -47.55 -7.49 -13.08
C PRO A 590 -49.05 -7.16 -12.99
N LYS A 591 -49.36 -5.86 -12.97
CA LYS A 591 -50.69 -5.28 -12.76
C LYS A 591 -51.38 -4.95 -14.09
N GLY A 592 -50.61 -4.42 -15.04
CA GLY A 592 -51.11 -3.93 -16.32
C GLY A 592 -49.98 -3.70 -17.32
N VAL A 593 -50.33 -3.31 -18.53
CA VAL A 593 -49.38 -2.77 -19.50
C VAL A 593 -49.92 -1.49 -20.11
N TYR A 594 -49.05 -0.52 -20.37
CA TYR A 594 -49.33 0.48 -21.40
C TYR A 594 -48.86 -0.08 -22.73
N ALA A 595 -49.73 -0.12 -23.72
CA ALA A 595 -49.41 -0.57 -25.06
C ALA A 595 -49.94 0.41 -26.11
N THR A 596 -49.23 0.53 -27.23
CA THR A 596 -49.67 1.38 -28.34
C THR A 596 -50.84 0.71 -29.06
N VAL A 597 -52.03 1.33 -28.99
CA VAL A 597 -53.25 0.86 -29.66
C VAL A 597 -53.71 1.97 -30.62
N GLY A 598 -53.33 1.84 -31.90
CA GLY A 598 -53.46 2.92 -32.88
C GLY A 598 -52.35 3.94 -32.69
N GLU A 599 -52.70 5.22 -32.56
CA GLU A 599 -51.75 6.32 -32.31
C GLU A 599 -51.61 6.68 -30.81
N GLN A 600 -52.33 5.99 -29.93
CA GLN A 600 -52.39 6.31 -28.50
C GLN A 600 -51.85 5.15 -27.65
N MET A 601 -51.05 5.48 -26.63
CA MET A 601 -50.73 4.55 -25.55
C MET A 601 -51.97 4.38 -24.67
N LYS A 602 -52.36 3.13 -24.40
CA LYS A 602 -53.49 2.81 -23.53
C LYS A 602 -53.06 1.84 -22.46
N TYR A 603 -53.51 2.11 -21.23
CA TYR A 603 -53.40 1.16 -20.14
C TYR A 603 -54.39 0.01 -20.34
N ILE A 604 -53.87 -1.21 -20.32
CA ILE A 604 -54.62 -2.45 -20.40
C ILE A 604 -54.31 -3.21 -19.10
N PRO A 605 -55.26 -3.32 -18.17
CA PRO A 605 -55.02 -4.06 -16.95
C PRO A 605 -54.89 -5.55 -17.27
N LEU A 606 -54.03 -6.25 -16.53
CA LEU A 606 -53.85 -7.69 -16.73
C LEU A 606 -54.93 -8.51 -16.04
N ASP A 607 -55.77 -7.93 -15.19
CA ASP A 607 -56.95 -8.62 -14.68
C ASP A 607 -58.06 -8.74 -15.75
N GLY A 608 -59.08 -9.56 -15.46
CA GLY A 608 -60.16 -9.84 -16.40
C GLY A 608 -59.78 -10.72 -17.60
N ASP A 609 -60.69 -10.87 -18.56
CA ASP A 609 -60.51 -11.80 -19.69
C ASP A 609 -59.54 -11.26 -20.75
N VAL A 610 -59.58 -9.96 -21.05
CA VAL A 610 -58.63 -9.30 -21.96
C VAL A 610 -57.20 -9.40 -21.42
N GLY A 611 -57.02 -9.18 -20.12
CA GLY A 611 -55.71 -9.29 -19.47
C GLY A 611 -55.17 -10.72 -19.43
N LYS A 612 -56.04 -11.75 -19.32
CA LYS A 612 -55.62 -13.16 -19.48
C LYS A 612 -55.09 -13.44 -20.88
N ASP A 613 -55.80 -12.99 -21.90
CA ASP A 613 -55.37 -13.18 -23.29
C ASP A 613 -54.05 -12.46 -23.56
N LEU A 614 -53.91 -11.23 -23.07
CA LEU A 614 -52.66 -10.48 -23.16
C LEU A 614 -51.52 -11.18 -22.42
N ARG A 615 -51.72 -11.68 -21.20
CA ARG A 615 -50.71 -12.50 -20.49
C ARG A 615 -50.28 -13.70 -21.32
N ASN A 616 -51.23 -14.41 -21.94
CA ASN A 616 -50.92 -15.55 -22.80
C ASN A 616 -50.08 -15.14 -24.02
N VAL A 617 -50.42 -14.02 -24.66
CA VAL A 617 -49.64 -13.47 -25.79
C VAL A 617 -48.23 -13.10 -25.35
N LEU A 618 -48.08 -12.43 -24.21
CA LEU A 618 -46.77 -12.04 -23.69
C LEU A 618 -45.92 -13.26 -23.31
N ILE A 619 -46.51 -14.25 -22.64
CA ILE A 619 -45.86 -15.51 -22.30
C ILE A 619 -45.38 -16.24 -23.57
N GLN A 620 -46.23 -16.33 -24.60
CA GLN A 620 -45.87 -16.95 -25.88
C GLN A 620 -44.80 -16.16 -26.64
N GLY A 621 -44.84 -14.83 -26.58
CA GLY A 621 -43.83 -13.96 -27.18
C GLY A 621 -42.45 -14.18 -26.55
N MET A 622 -42.41 -14.24 -25.21
CA MET A 622 -41.20 -14.50 -24.44
C MET A 622 -40.66 -15.92 -24.64
N SER A 623 -41.54 -16.94 -24.73
CA SER A 623 -41.09 -18.33 -24.93
C SER A 623 -40.45 -18.54 -26.30
N LYS A 624 -40.96 -17.86 -27.35
CA LYS A 624 -40.37 -17.93 -28.70
C LYS A 624 -38.99 -17.29 -28.78
N THR A 625 -38.72 -16.25 -27.99
CA THR A 625 -37.40 -15.61 -27.93
C THR A 625 -36.37 -16.45 -27.18
N GLN A 626 -36.80 -17.30 -26.25
CA GLN A 626 -35.92 -18.17 -25.47
C GLN A 626 -35.65 -19.54 -26.11
N GLY A 627 -36.58 -20.07 -26.91
CA GLY A 627 -36.50 -21.41 -27.50
C GLY A 627 -35.61 -21.59 -28.73
N ASN A 628 -34.88 -20.55 -29.16
CA ASN A 628 -34.02 -20.57 -30.36
C ASN A 628 -32.51 -20.49 -30.05
N ASN A 629 -32.10 -20.70 -28.80
CA ASN A 629 -30.68 -20.78 -28.41
C ASN A 629 -30.22 -22.22 -28.21
#